data_AF-A0A2T9YBG1-F1
#
_entry.id   AF-A0A2T9YBG1-F1
#
_cell.length_a   1.000
_cell.length_b   1.000
_cell.length_c   1.000
_cell.angle_alpha   90.00
_cell.angle_beta   90.00
_cell.angle_gamma   90.00
#
_symmetry.space_group_name_H-M   'P 1'
#
loop_
_entity.id
_entity.type
_entity.pdbx_description
1 polymer ?
#
loop_
_entity_poly.entity_id
_entity_poly.type
_entity_poly.pdbx_seq_one_letter_code
_entity_poly.pdbx_strand_id
1 'polypeptide(L)'
;MIGGEKEKFRNLVHSAAEAIFGQTRVDPSKKILLLDHVLDELSMSKTPVKRRPNSHLSLISTAVCWYQMGLDPYGHLTCQTPPFRLWLGIVENLFCNEELLEESIENALNDKYTQAEDLIFFVSVLGWEQCIQLNSFDGYRERFDDTKAFFHHRLDEAKNFSSKIITYLANQRLEKHS
;
A
#
# COMPACT_ATOMS: atom_id res chain seq x y z
N MET A 1 6.72 16.42 -5.66
CA MET A 1 6.51 15.71 -6.94
C MET A 1 6.03 16.65 -8.04
N ILE A 2 4.73 16.98 -8.14
CA ILE A 2 4.17 17.80 -9.24
C ILE A 2 4.67 19.25 -9.22
N GLY A 3 4.84 19.84 -8.02
CA GLY A 3 5.36 21.20 -7.85
C GLY A 3 6.87 21.37 -8.08
N GLY A 4 7.58 20.36 -8.60
CA GLY A 4 9.01 20.45 -8.91
C GLY A 4 9.96 20.31 -7.71
N GLU A 5 9.45 20.22 -6.47
CA GLU A 5 10.25 19.98 -5.25
C GLU A 5 10.75 18.53 -5.17
N LYS A 6 11.68 18.14 -6.06
CA LYS A 6 12.16 16.76 -6.18
C LYS A 6 12.93 16.29 -4.95
N GLU A 7 13.92 17.07 -4.52
CA GLU A 7 14.76 16.73 -3.36
C GLU A 7 13.94 16.60 -2.08
N LYS A 8 12.99 17.51 -1.85
CA LYS A 8 12.12 17.45 -0.67
C LYS A 8 11.25 16.20 -0.67
N PHE A 9 10.71 15.82 -1.82
CA PHE A 9 9.94 14.58 -1.95
C PHE A 9 10.82 13.36 -1.64
N ARG A 10 11.98 13.25 -2.31
CA ARG A 10 12.93 12.15 -2.11
C ARG A 10 13.36 12.04 -0.64
N ASN A 11 13.78 13.14 -0.03
CA ASN A 11 14.18 13.19 1.38
C ASN A 11 13.05 12.78 2.32
N LEU A 12 11.80 13.21 2.06
CA LEU A 12 10.65 12.82 2.86
C LEU A 12 10.38 11.32 2.81
N VAL A 13 10.41 10.73 1.60
CA VAL A 13 10.19 9.28 1.42
C VAL A 13 11.28 8.47 2.10
N HIS A 14 12.56 8.85 1.94
CA HIS A 14 13.66 8.18 2.62
C HIS A 14 13.62 8.34 4.14
N SER A 15 13.22 9.51 4.65
CA SER A 15 13.08 9.72 6.09
C SER A 15 11.99 8.82 6.68
N ALA A 16 10.86 8.68 6.00
CA ALA A 16 9.82 7.73 6.40
C ALA A 16 10.30 6.27 6.29
N ALA A 17 11.05 5.95 5.23
CA ALA A 17 11.62 4.63 5.03
C ALA A 17 12.53 4.22 6.20
N GLU A 18 13.44 5.11 6.60
CA GLU A 18 14.38 4.85 7.69
C GLU A 18 13.67 4.79 9.04
N ALA A 19 12.79 5.75 9.32
CA ALA A 19 12.09 5.84 10.60
C ALA A 19 11.18 4.64 10.88
N ILE A 20 10.52 4.09 9.86
CA ILE A 20 9.53 3.02 10.02
C ILE A 20 10.14 1.64 9.74
N PHE A 21 10.96 1.52 8.70
CA PHE A 21 11.43 0.22 8.18
C PHE A 21 12.93 -0.02 8.36
N GLY A 22 13.70 0.95 8.88
CA GLY A 22 15.15 0.81 9.05
C GLY A 22 15.52 -0.44 9.86
N GLN A 23 14.83 -0.68 10.97
CA GLN A 23 15.05 -1.86 11.81
C GLN A 23 14.70 -3.19 11.09
N THR A 24 13.67 -3.16 10.24
CA THR A 24 13.18 -4.31 9.47
C THR A 24 14.08 -4.64 8.28
N ARG A 25 14.77 -3.65 7.72
CA ARG A 25 15.81 -3.83 6.70
C ARG A 25 17.05 -4.52 7.28
N VAL A 26 17.43 -4.18 8.51
CA VAL A 26 18.60 -4.76 9.20
C VAL A 26 18.33 -6.16 9.74
N ASP A 27 17.12 -6.43 10.22
CA ASP A 27 16.73 -7.71 10.80
C ASP A 27 15.58 -8.35 10.02
N PRO A 28 15.88 -9.24 9.06
CA PRO A 28 14.87 -9.94 8.28
C PRO A 28 13.87 -10.76 9.12
N SER A 29 14.19 -11.12 10.36
CA SER A 29 13.27 -11.85 11.24
C SER A 29 12.07 -11.01 11.68
N LYS A 30 12.21 -9.67 11.63
CA LYS A 30 11.17 -8.69 11.96
C LYS A 30 10.27 -8.35 10.78
N LYS A 31 10.63 -8.77 9.56
CA LYS A 31 9.76 -8.61 8.39
C LYS A 31 8.43 -9.28 8.65
N ILE A 32 7.35 -8.60 8.27
CA ILE A 32 6.08 -9.28 8.08
C ILE A 32 6.33 -10.16 6.86
N LEU A 33 6.51 -11.46 7.13
CA LEU A 33 6.70 -12.52 6.14
C LEU A 33 5.45 -12.70 5.28
N LEU A 34 5.03 -11.65 4.57
CA LEU A 34 4.35 -11.77 3.30
C LEU A 34 5.40 -12.27 2.33
N LEU A 35 5.64 -13.57 2.51
CA LEU A 35 6.51 -14.38 1.70
C LEU A 35 6.13 -14.16 0.25
N ASP A 36 7.16 -14.03 -0.57
CA ASP A 36 7.06 -13.86 -2.02
C ASP A 36 6.03 -14.79 -2.66
N HIS A 37 5.75 -15.99 -2.10
CA HIS A 37 4.69 -16.89 -2.57
C HIS A 37 3.26 -16.29 -2.53
N VAL A 38 2.90 -15.46 -1.54
CA VAL A 38 1.58 -14.79 -1.49
C VAL A 38 1.51 -13.70 -2.55
N LEU A 39 2.61 -12.98 -2.77
CA LEU A 39 2.75 -11.95 -3.79
C LEU A 39 2.77 -12.54 -5.21
N ASP A 40 3.34 -13.73 -5.37
CA ASP A 40 3.33 -14.53 -6.60
C ASP A 40 1.93 -15.07 -6.90
N GLU A 41 1.20 -15.55 -5.88
CA GLU A 41 -0.21 -15.93 -6.00
C GLU A 41 -1.12 -14.71 -6.28
N LEU A 42 -0.80 -13.53 -5.76
CA LEU A 42 -1.46 -12.26 -6.10
C LEU A 42 -1.19 -11.84 -7.55
N SER A 43 0.00 -12.18 -8.07
CA SER A 43 0.43 -11.88 -9.44
C SER A 43 -0.13 -12.84 -10.49
N MET A 44 -1.15 -13.64 -10.18
CA MET A 44 -1.79 -14.66 -11.05
C MET A 44 -2.47 -14.14 -12.34
N SER A 45 -1.96 -13.10 -12.98
CA SER A 45 -1.96 -13.06 -14.44
C SER A 45 -0.97 -14.11 -14.97
N LYS A 46 -1.46 -15.21 -15.56
CA LYS A 46 -0.67 -16.26 -16.24
C LYS A 46 0.13 -15.77 -17.46
N THR A 47 0.20 -14.47 -17.67
CA THR A 47 0.93 -13.81 -18.73
C THR A 47 2.03 -13.01 -18.06
N PRO A 48 3.30 -13.06 -18.51
CA PRO A 48 4.32 -12.15 -18.02
C PRO A 48 3.89 -10.73 -18.43
N VAL A 49 3.14 -10.08 -17.55
CA VAL A 49 2.80 -8.66 -17.69
C VAL A 49 4.15 -7.96 -17.57
N LYS A 50 4.62 -7.34 -18.65
CA LYS A 50 5.76 -6.42 -18.57
C LYS A 50 5.50 -5.51 -17.39
N ARG A 51 6.32 -5.61 -16.34
CA ARG A 51 6.18 -4.81 -15.13
C ARG A 51 6.20 -3.35 -15.57
N ARG A 52 5.05 -2.69 -15.53
CA ARG A 52 4.97 -1.28 -15.86
C ARG A 52 5.47 -0.54 -14.62
N PRO A 53 6.52 0.29 -14.74
CA PRO A 53 6.98 1.08 -13.62
C PRO A 53 5.83 1.95 -13.09
N ASN A 54 5.73 2.10 -11.76
CA ASN A 54 4.64 2.81 -11.08
C ASN A 54 5.22 3.61 -9.91
N SER A 55 4.68 4.79 -9.63
CA SER A 55 5.07 5.60 -8.46
C SER A 55 4.77 4.92 -7.13
N HIS A 56 3.80 3.99 -7.13
CA HIS A 56 3.20 3.40 -5.95
C HIS A 56 2.76 4.48 -4.94
N LEU A 57 2.25 5.62 -5.44
CA LEU A 57 1.98 6.81 -4.64
C LEU A 57 1.08 6.54 -3.42
N SER A 58 0.10 5.64 -3.52
CA SER A 58 -0.76 5.26 -2.39
C SER A 58 0.01 4.58 -1.24
N LEU A 59 0.98 3.72 -1.57
CA LEU A 59 1.84 3.05 -0.58
C LEU A 59 2.87 4.02 0.01
N ILE A 60 3.48 4.87 -0.82
CA ILE A 60 4.39 5.93 -0.35
C ILE A 60 3.66 6.88 0.59
N SER A 61 2.47 7.35 0.19
CA SER A 61 1.66 8.28 1.00
C SER A 61 1.30 7.67 2.35
N THR A 62 0.99 6.37 2.38
CA THR A 62 0.71 5.64 3.62
C THR A 62 1.88 5.71 4.60
N ALA A 63 3.08 5.34 4.17
CA ALA A 63 4.26 5.35 5.03
C ALA A 63 4.62 6.77 5.49
N VAL A 64 4.50 7.75 4.59
CA VAL A 64 4.73 9.17 4.92
C VAL A 64 3.71 9.65 5.96
N CYS A 65 2.44 9.25 5.87
CA CYS A 65 1.43 9.59 6.88
C CYS A 65 1.79 9.03 8.26
N TRP A 66 2.17 7.76 8.35
CA TRP A 66 2.64 7.17 9.61
C TRP A 66 3.82 7.94 10.20
N TYR A 67 4.81 8.25 9.35
CA TYR A 67 6.00 9.00 9.77
C TYR A 67 5.63 10.39 10.30
N GLN A 68 4.81 11.15 9.56
CA GLN A 68 4.41 12.50 9.95
C GLN A 68 3.53 12.51 11.22
N MET A 69 2.75 11.46 11.45
CA MET A 69 1.92 11.32 12.64
C MET A 69 2.66 10.69 13.83
N GLY A 70 3.91 10.25 13.66
CA GLY A 70 4.66 9.53 14.70
C GLY A 70 4.04 8.18 15.07
N LEU A 71 3.37 7.52 14.12
CA LEU A 71 2.73 6.22 14.32
C LEU A 71 3.69 5.09 14.00
N ASP A 72 3.81 4.12 14.91
CA ASP A 72 4.46 2.85 14.65
C ASP A 72 3.44 1.83 14.13
N PRO A 73 3.50 1.44 12.83
CA PRO A 73 2.57 0.46 12.28
C PRO A 73 2.80 -0.95 12.82
N TYR A 74 3.94 -1.23 13.47
CA TYR A 74 4.26 -2.51 14.09
C TYR A 74 3.78 -2.61 15.54
N GLY A 75 3.53 -1.49 16.22
CA GLY A 75 3.38 -1.40 17.68
C GLY A 75 2.30 -2.27 18.31
N HIS A 76 1.26 -2.66 17.54
CA HIS A 76 0.21 -3.58 18.01
C HIS A 76 -0.04 -4.73 17.03
N LEU A 77 1.00 -5.26 16.38
CA LEU A 77 0.91 -6.38 15.44
C LEU A 77 0.15 -7.60 16.00
N THR A 78 0.17 -7.82 17.31
CA THR A 78 -0.59 -8.85 18.03
C THR A 78 -2.11 -8.60 18.02
N CYS A 79 -2.57 -7.36 17.92
CA CYS A 79 -3.99 -6.99 17.90
C CYS A 79 -4.52 -6.71 16.48
N GLN A 80 -3.66 -6.74 15.47
CA GLN A 80 -4.04 -6.45 14.08
C GLN A 80 -4.75 -7.63 13.41
N THR A 81 -5.79 -7.32 12.65
CA THR A 81 -6.54 -8.28 11.84
C THR A 81 -5.68 -8.75 10.64
N PRO A 82 -5.91 -9.96 10.09
CA PRO A 82 -5.15 -10.44 8.93
C PRO A 82 -5.12 -9.47 7.73
N PRO A 83 -6.21 -8.75 7.39
CA PRO A 83 -6.17 -7.72 6.33
C PRO A 83 -5.20 -6.57 6.62
N PHE A 84 -5.07 -6.13 7.88
CA PHE A 84 -4.12 -5.08 8.22
C PHE A 84 -2.68 -5.56 8.05
N ARG A 85 -2.39 -6.79 8.48
CA ARG A 85 -1.06 -7.40 8.27
C ARG A 85 -0.72 -7.53 6.79
N LEU A 86 -1.68 -7.95 5.96
CA LEU A 86 -1.54 -8.00 4.51
C LEU A 86 -1.15 -6.62 3.96
N TRP A 87 -1.90 -5.59 4.33
CA TRP A 87 -1.66 -4.24 3.85
C TRP A 87 -0.31 -3.68 4.32
N LEU A 88 0.04 -3.85 5.59
CA LEU A 88 1.34 -3.42 6.12
C LEU A 88 2.50 -4.11 5.40
N GLY A 89 2.43 -5.41 5.12
CA GLY A 89 3.53 -6.06 4.41
C GLY A 89 3.60 -5.73 2.92
N ILE A 90 2.51 -5.30 2.26
CA ILE A 90 2.59 -4.72 0.91
C ILE A 90 3.40 -3.42 0.95
N VAL A 91 3.16 -2.57 1.95
CA VAL A 91 3.95 -1.33 2.15
C VAL A 91 5.40 -1.68 2.52
N GLU A 92 5.61 -2.63 3.43
CA GLU A 92 6.93 -3.11 3.82
C GLU A 92 7.72 -3.65 2.63
N ASN A 93 7.09 -4.40 1.72
CA ASN A 93 7.74 -4.93 0.53
C ASN A 93 8.31 -3.82 -0.37
N LEU A 94 7.51 -2.77 -0.61
CA LEU A 94 7.98 -1.59 -1.35
C LEU A 94 9.17 -0.92 -0.64
N PHE A 95 9.06 -0.69 0.66
CA PHE A 95 10.08 0.05 1.40
C PHE A 95 11.31 -0.77 1.76
N CYS A 96 11.24 -2.10 1.80
CA CYS A 96 12.41 -2.95 2.06
C CYS A 96 13.16 -3.37 0.79
N ASN A 97 12.60 -3.13 -0.39
CA ASN A 97 13.26 -3.32 -1.67
C ASN A 97 13.80 -1.98 -2.18
N GLU A 98 15.10 -1.73 -2.01
CA GLU A 98 15.73 -0.46 -2.36
C GLU A 98 15.64 -0.14 -3.85
N GLU A 99 15.83 -1.13 -4.72
CA GLU A 99 15.71 -0.96 -6.17
C GLU A 99 14.28 -0.56 -6.58
N LEU A 100 13.27 -1.23 -6.03
CA LEU A 100 11.86 -0.93 -6.29
C LEU A 100 11.46 0.44 -5.74
N LEU A 101 11.95 0.79 -4.55
CA LEU A 101 11.67 2.10 -3.95
C LEU A 101 12.26 3.23 -4.78
N GLU A 102 13.52 3.08 -5.22
CA GLU A 102 14.18 4.05 -6.10
C GLU A 102 13.48 4.18 -7.46
N GLU A 103 13.12 3.06 -8.08
CA GLU A 103 12.32 3.05 -9.31
C GLU A 103 11.00 3.81 -9.11
N SER A 104 10.32 3.58 -7.99
CA SER A 104 9.04 4.24 -7.67
C SER A 104 9.19 5.75 -7.49
N ILE A 105 10.23 6.18 -6.75
CA ILE A 105 10.55 7.61 -6.56
C ILE A 105 10.91 8.26 -7.89
N GLU A 106 11.71 7.60 -8.72
CA GLU A 106 12.14 8.12 -10.01
C GLU A 106 10.95 8.30 -10.98
N ASN A 107 10.05 7.32 -11.05
CA ASN A 107 8.83 7.41 -11.85
C ASN A 107 7.90 8.53 -11.36
N ALA A 108 7.69 8.63 -10.07
CA ALA A 108 6.93 9.73 -9.45
C ALA A 108 7.49 11.10 -9.88
N LEU A 109 8.82 11.26 -9.89
CA LEU A 109 9.46 12.54 -10.15
C LEU A 109 9.63 12.89 -11.64
N ASN A 110 9.78 11.90 -12.51
CA ASN A 110 10.23 12.13 -13.89
C ASN A 110 9.29 11.60 -14.97
N ASP A 111 8.44 10.60 -14.70
CA ASP A 111 7.52 10.06 -15.69
C ASP A 111 6.22 10.87 -15.77
N LYS A 112 5.94 11.46 -16.94
CA LYS A 112 4.78 12.33 -17.13
C LYS A 112 3.46 11.58 -17.13
N TYR A 113 3.47 10.33 -17.57
CA TYR A 113 2.27 9.50 -17.54
C TYR A 113 1.90 9.19 -16.08
N THR A 114 2.86 8.68 -15.30
CA THR A 114 2.68 8.40 -13.86
C THR A 114 2.25 9.63 -13.10
N GLN A 115 2.84 10.81 -13.36
CA GLN A 115 2.41 12.06 -12.73
C GLN A 115 0.96 12.44 -13.01
N ALA A 116 0.45 12.13 -14.20
CA ALA A 116 -0.95 12.38 -14.55
C ALA A 116 -1.88 11.42 -13.81
N GLU A 117 -1.54 10.13 -13.74
CA GLU A 117 -2.28 9.14 -12.95
C GLU A 117 -2.28 9.48 -11.46
N ASP A 118 -1.15 9.92 -10.92
CA ASP A 118 -1.00 10.33 -9.53
C ASP A 118 -1.87 11.56 -9.20
N LEU A 119 -2.01 12.50 -10.13
CA LEU A 119 -2.92 13.63 -9.98
C LEU A 119 -4.38 13.17 -9.94
N ILE A 120 -4.76 12.21 -10.79
CA ILE A 120 -6.12 11.63 -10.78
C ILE A 120 -6.37 10.90 -9.46
N PHE A 121 -5.40 10.15 -8.95
CA PHE A 121 -5.47 9.53 -7.63
C PHE A 121 -5.69 10.58 -6.54
N PHE A 122 -4.90 11.65 -6.52
CA PHE A 122 -5.04 12.75 -5.55
C PHE A 122 -6.44 13.40 -5.61
N VAL A 123 -6.94 13.72 -6.81
CA VAL A 123 -8.28 14.29 -7.00
C VAL A 123 -9.37 13.32 -6.52
N SER A 124 -9.19 12.02 -6.75
CA SER A 124 -10.12 10.99 -6.26
C SER A 124 -10.17 10.96 -4.73
N VAL A 125 -9.01 11.05 -4.07
CA VAL A 125 -8.91 11.12 -2.60
C VAL A 125 -9.58 12.38 -2.05
N LEU A 126 -9.43 13.54 -2.70
CA LEU A 126 -10.12 14.78 -2.30
C LEU A 126 -11.64 14.62 -2.29
N GLY A 127 -12.20 13.84 -3.22
CA GLY A 127 -13.64 13.56 -3.23
C GLY A 127 -14.14 12.87 -1.96
N TRP A 128 -13.34 11.95 -1.39
CA TRP A 128 -13.65 11.28 -0.13
C TRP A 128 -13.44 12.21 1.08
N GLU A 129 -12.37 12.99 1.04
CA GLU A 129 -12.03 13.96 2.08
C GLU A 129 -13.13 15.02 2.25
N GLN A 130 -13.67 15.54 1.15
CA GLN A 130 -14.80 16.46 1.16
C GLN A 130 -16.06 15.88 1.80
N CYS A 131 -16.38 14.60 1.51
CA CYS A 131 -17.51 13.93 2.15
C CYS A 131 -17.35 13.89 3.68
N ILE A 132 -16.13 13.65 4.16
CA ILE A 132 -15.82 13.62 5.59
C ILE A 132 -15.89 15.03 6.19
N GLN A 133 -15.24 16.02 5.57
CA GLN A 133 -15.24 17.41 6.05
C GLN A 133 -16.65 17.99 6.18
N LEU A 134 -17.52 17.68 5.22
CA LEU A 134 -18.91 18.16 5.19
C LEU A 134 -19.88 17.30 6.02
N ASN A 135 -19.39 16.22 6.65
CA ASN A 135 -20.23 15.21 7.30
C ASN A 135 -21.35 14.66 6.39
N SER A 136 -21.08 14.56 5.08
CA SER A 136 -22.04 14.09 4.08
C SER A 136 -22.01 12.57 4.00
N PHE A 137 -22.85 11.92 4.81
CA PHE A 137 -23.02 10.46 4.79
C PHE A 137 -23.59 9.97 3.46
N ASP A 138 -24.50 10.73 2.84
CA ASP A 138 -25.10 10.36 1.56
C ASP A 138 -24.06 10.38 0.44
N GLY A 139 -23.24 11.44 0.36
CA GLY A 139 -22.16 11.51 -0.63
C GLY A 139 -21.09 10.43 -0.43
N TYR A 140 -20.76 10.11 0.82
CA TYR A 140 -19.86 8.99 1.13
C TYR A 140 -20.45 7.65 0.64
N ARG A 141 -21.74 7.42 0.92
CA ARG A 141 -22.44 6.19 0.54
C ARG A 141 -22.52 6.03 -0.98
N GLU A 142 -22.89 7.08 -1.70
CA GLU A 142 -22.98 7.07 -3.16
C GLU A 142 -21.63 6.68 -3.78
N ARG A 143 -20.54 7.35 -3.39
CA ARG A 143 -19.19 7.01 -3.85
C ARG A 143 -18.80 5.56 -3.54
N PHE A 144 -19.19 5.06 -2.37
CA PHE A 144 -18.94 3.68 -1.96
C PHE A 144 -19.71 2.68 -2.83
N ASP A 145 -21.01 2.90 -3.03
CA ASP A 145 -21.86 2.03 -3.81
C ASP A 145 -21.48 2.03 -5.30
N ASP A 146 -21.08 3.17 -5.86
CA ASP A 146 -20.56 3.27 -7.22
C ASP A 146 -19.25 2.49 -7.40
N THR A 147 -18.31 2.66 -6.46
CA THR A 147 -17.05 1.91 -6.47
C THR A 147 -17.30 0.41 -6.37
N LYS A 148 -18.23 0.01 -5.48
CA LYS A 148 -18.66 -1.39 -5.34
C LYS A 148 -19.29 -1.93 -6.62
N ALA A 149 -20.14 -1.14 -7.29
CA ALA A 149 -20.78 -1.53 -8.54
C ALA A 149 -19.77 -1.73 -9.67
N PHE A 150 -18.74 -0.87 -9.77
CA PHE A 150 -17.65 -1.04 -10.73
C PHE A 150 -16.94 -2.40 -10.58
N PHE A 151 -16.72 -2.84 -9.34
CA PHE A 151 -16.04 -4.11 -9.05
C PHE A 151 -16.95 -5.34 -9.08
N HIS A 152 -18.28 -5.20 -9.25
CA HIS A 152 -19.29 -6.27 -9.15
C HIS A 152 -18.82 -7.62 -9.74
N HIS A 153 -18.37 -7.62 -10.99
CA HIS A 153 -17.99 -8.85 -11.71
C HIS A 153 -16.72 -9.52 -11.18
N ARG A 154 -15.92 -8.81 -10.39
CA ARG A 154 -14.64 -9.28 -9.82
C ARG A 154 -14.74 -9.58 -8.34
N LEU A 155 -15.87 -9.27 -7.69
CA LEU A 155 -16.02 -9.43 -6.24
C LEU A 155 -15.95 -10.88 -5.81
N ASP A 156 -16.56 -11.81 -6.54
CA ASP A 156 -16.57 -13.22 -6.14
C ASP A 156 -15.19 -13.87 -6.26
N GLU A 157 -14.47 -13.59 -7.34
CA GLU A 157 -13.09 -14.03 -7.53
C GLU A 157 -12.17 -13.42 -6.46
N ALA A 158 -12.26 -12.10 -6.27
CA ALA A 158 -11.46 -11.38 -5.28
C ALA A 158 -11.74 -11.87 -3.84
N LYS A 159 -13.01 -12.16 -3.52
CA LYS A 159 -13.42 -12.65 -2.19
C LYS A 159 -12.89 -14.05 -1.90
N ASN A 160 -12.98 -14.95 -2.88
CA ASN A 160 -12.44 -16.31 -2.74
C ASN A 160 -10.92 -16.27 -2.57
N PHE A 161 -10.26 -15.44 -3.36
CA PHE A 161 -8.82 -15.25 -3.30
C PHE A 161 -8.37 -14.60 -1.97
N SER A 162 -9.01 -13.51 -1.55
CA SER A 162 -8.71 -12.84 -0.28
C SER A 162 -8.94 -13.75 0.93
N SER A 163 -9.97 -14.60 0.88
CA SER A 163 -10.26 -15.56 1.97
C SER A 163 -9.14 -16.59 2.15
N LYS A 164 -8.52 -17.04 1.04
CA LYS A 164 -7.36 -17.94 1.09
C LYS A 164 -6.16 -17.27 1.75
N ILE A 165 -5.84 -16.04 1.33
CA ILE A 165 -4.73 -15.26 1.90
C ILE A 165 -4.96 -15.00 3.40
N ILE A 166 -6.17 -14.57 3.78
CA ILE A 166 -6.51 -14.28 5.17
C ILE A 166 -6.37 -15.54 6.03
N THR A 167 -6.83 -16.69 5.55
CA THR A 167 -6.71 -17.97 6.26
C THR A 167 -5.25 -18.38 6.42
N TYR A 168 -4.45 -18.23 5.37
CA TYR A 168 -3.01 -18.50 5.42
C TYR A 168 -2.30 -17.62 6.47
N LEU A 169 -2.54 -16.30 6.44
CA LEU A 169 -1.97 -15.36 7.39
C LEU A 169 -2.42 -15.62 8.84
N ALA A 170 -3.66 -16.09 9.03
CA ALA A 170 -4.16 -16.49 10.35
C ALA A 170 -3.45 -17.74 10.87
N ASN A 171 -3.20 -18.75 10.03
CA ASN A 171 -2.52 -19.98 10.42
C ASN A 171 -1.03 -19.75 10.73
N GLN A 172 -0.33 -18.97 9.89
CA GLN A 172 1.08 -18.62 10.12
C GLN A 172 1.30 -17.93 11.48
N ARG A 173 0.32 -17.14 11.93
CA ARG A 173 0.35 -16.51 13.26
C ARG A 173 0.36 -17.54 14.39
N LEU A 174 -0.40 -18.62 14.26
CA LEU A 174 -0.48 -19.67 15.29
C LEU A 174 0.83 -20.44 15.43
N GLU A 175 1.50 -20.69 14.31
CA GLU A 175 2.78 -21.41 14.26
C GLU A 175 3.93 -20.60 14.90
N LYS A 176 3.99 -19.28 14.72
CA LYS A 176 5.00 -18.41 15.35
C LYS A 176 4.82 -18.24 16.87
N HIS A 177 3.73 -18.70 17.46
CA HIS A 177 3.41 -18.54 18.89
C HIS A 177 3.21 -19.90 19.61
N SER A 178 3.53 -21.01 18.94
CA SER A 178 3.60 -22.36 19.51
C SER A 178 5.05 -22.75 19.76
#